data_AF-A0A1H6M8U9-F1
#
_entry.id   AF-A0A1H6M8U9-F1
#
_cell.length_a   1.000
_cell.length_b   1.000
_cell.length_c   1.000
_cell.angle_alpha   90.00
_cell.angle_beta   90.00
_cell.angle_gamma   90.00
#
_symmetry.space_group_name_H-M   'P 1'
#
loop_
_entity.id
_entity.type
_entity.pdbx_description
1 polymer ?
#
loop_
_entity_poly.entity_id
_entity_poly.type
_entity_poly.pdbx_seq_one_letter_code
_entity_poly.pdbx_strand_id
1 'polypeptide(L)' 'MKILLYIIAFGVMIWALIEQTKTHPNIYIQIIAVLIFFFLMRNLMSKTPSNANEQNNDITNE' A
#
# COMPACT_ATOMS: atom_id res chain seq x y z
N MET A 1 13.76 -4.54 -7.03
CA MET A 1 12.99 -3.28 -7.11
C MET A 1 11.73 -3.26 -6.24
N LYS A 2 10.84 -4.26 -6.30
CA LYS A 2 9.57 -4.25 -5.53
C LYS A 2 9.75 -4.19 -4.00
N ILE A 3 10.78 -4.85 -3.45
CA ILE A 3 11.09 -4.81 -2.01
C ILE A 3 11.52 -3.40 -1.56
N LEU A 4 12.24 -2.67 -2.43
CA LEU A 4 12.70 -1.31 -2.16
C LEU A 4 11.50 -0.35 -2.03
N LEU A 5 10.49 -0.50 -2.89
CA LEU A 5 9.24 0.25 -2.81
C LEU A 5 8.49 0.00 -1.50
N TYR A 6 8.48 -1.25 -1.01
CA TYR A 6 7.86 -1.56 0.28
C TYR A 6 8.63 -0.95 1.46
N ILE A 7 9.96 -0.99 1.44
CA ILE A 7 10.79 -0.37 2.48
C ILE A 7 10.57 1.15 2.51
N ILE A 8 10.53 1.81 1.34
CA ILE A 8 10.26 3.25 1.25
C ILE A 8 8.86 3.57 1.75
N ALA A 9 7.83 2.81 1.33
CA ALA A 9 6.46 3.00 1.81
C ALA A 9 6.36 2.84 3.34
N PHE A 10 7.05 1.85 3.92
CA PHE A 10 7.11 1.67 5.36
C PHE A 10 7.82 2.82 6.08
N GLY A 11 8.90 3.33 5.52
CA GLY A 11 9.61 4.51 6.05
C GLY A 11 8.70 5.75 6.07
N VAL A 12 7.92 5.97 5.02
CA VAL A 12 6.94 7.06 4.95
C VAL A 12 5.83 6.89 6.00
N MET A 13 5.37 5.65 6.26
CA MET A 13 4.39 5.39 7.33
C MET A 13 4.95 5.74 8.71
N ILE A 14 6.16 5.29 9.02
CA ILE A 14 6.81 5.58 10.31
C ILE A 14 7.00 7.08 10.47
N TRP A 15 7.44 7.78 9.41
CA TRP A 15 7.59 9.23 9.43
C TRP A 15 6.26 9.94 9.66
N ALA A 16 5.18 9.49 9.01
CA ALA A 16 3.84 10.07 9.19
C ALA A 16 3.30 9.86 10.62
N LEU A 17 3.59 8.71 11.24
CA LEU A 17 3.26 8.46 12.65
C LEU A 17 4.02 9.40 13.59
N ILE A 18 5.30 9.64 13.33
CA ILE A 18 6.10 10.61 14.10
C ILE A 18 5.54 12.03 13.92
N GLU A 19 5.24 12.44 12.68
CA GLU A 19 4.67 13.75 12.37
C GLU A 19 3.32 13.98 13.08
N GLN A 20 2.51 12.93 13.23
CA GLN A 20 1.22 12.98 13.93
C GLN A 20 1.35 13.33 15.43
N THR A 21 2.48 13.03 16.06
CA THR A 21 2.70 13.32 17.49
C THR A 21 3.05 14.78 17.80
N LYS A 22 3.29 15.59 16.77
CA LYS A 22 3.60 17.02 16.92
C LYS A 22 2.35 17.82 17.28
N THR A 23 2.54 18.94 17.97
CA THR A 23 1.47 19.86 18.37
C THR A 23 0.74 20.49 17.18
N HIS A 24 1.46 20.66 16.06
CA HIS A 24 0.92 21.12 14.79
C HIS A 24 1.32 20.13 13.69
N PRO A 25 0.57 19.03 13.53
CA PRO A 25 0.89 18.03 12.52
C PRO A 25 0.57 18.58 11.12
N ASN A 26 1.45 18.31 10.17
CA ASN A 26 1.22 18.68 8.79
C ASN A 26 0.22 17.74 8.12
N ILE A 27 -1.01 18.21 7.91
CA ILE A 27 -2.12 17.44 7.35
C ILE A 27 -1.78 16.84 5.97
N TYR A 28 -0.96 17.54 5.17
CA TYR A 28 -0.54 17.08 3.85
C TYR A 28 0.28 15.78 3.91
N ILE A 29 1.16 15.63 4.91
CA ILE A 29 1.94 14.40 5.10
C ILE A 29 1.02 13.23 5.44
N GLN A 30 -0.01 13.48 6.25
CA GLN A 30 -1.01 12.47 6.61
C GLN A 30 -1.84 12.01 5.41
N ILE A 31 -2.31 12.94 4.58
CA ILE A 31 -3.08 12.61 3.36
C ILE A 31 -2.24 11.75 2.42
N ILE A 32 -0.98 12.13 2.18
CA ILE A 32 -0.05 11.37 1.33
C ILE A 32 0.20 9.97 1.92
N ALA A 33 0.41 9.87 3.22
CA ALA A 33 0.60 8.59 3.90
C ALA A 33 -0.63 7.68 3.70
N VAL A 34 -1.85 8.18 3.91
CA VAL A 34 -3.07 7.40 3.71
C VAL A 34 -3.21 6.88 2.28
N LEU A 35 -2.91 7.71 1.26
CA LEU A 35 -2.95 7.28 -0.14
C LEU A 35 -1.94 6.16 -0.44
N ILE A 36 -0.72 6.29 0.09
CA ILE A 36 0.33 5.27 -0.06
C ILE A 36 -0.08 3.98 0.67
N PHE A 37 -0.74 4.09 1.83
CA PHE A 37 -1.21 2.93 2.59
C PHE A 37 -2.22 2.13 1.79
N PHE A 38 -3.21 2.80 1.21
CA PHE A 38 -4.23 2.12 0.39
C PHE A 38 -3.62 1.50 -0.88
N PHE A 39 -2.66 2.18 -1.52
CA PHE A 39 -1.95 1.61 -2.66
C PHE A 39 -1.14 0.36 -2.28
N LEU A 40 -0.48 0.40 -1.12
CA LEU A 40 0.27 -0.71 -0.57
C LEU A 40 -0.66 -1.89 -0.26
N MET A 41 -1.76 -1.63 0.45
CA MET A 41 -2.76 -2.63 0.79
C MET A 41 -3.39 -3.28 -0.44
N ARG A 42 -3.71 -2.49 -1.48
CA ARG A 42 -4.18 -3.02 -2.77
C ARG A 42 -3.18 -4.01 -3.37
N ASN A 43 -1.89 -3.67 -3.37
CA ASN A 43 -0.83 -4.55 -3.88
C ASN A 43 -0.69 -5.82 -3.04
N LEU A 44 -0.81 -5.73 -1.71
CA LEU A 44 -0.74 -6.88 -0.82
C LEU A 44 -1.95 -7.82 -0.99
N MET A 45 -3.17 -7.27 -1.00
CA MET A 45 -4.41 -8.04 -1.16
C MET A 45 -4.54 -8.69 -2.55
N SER A 46 -4.01 -8.06 -3.59
CA SER A 46 -3.96 -8.68 -4.94
C SER A 46 -3.14 -9.98 -4.99
N LYS A 47 -2.28 -10.22 -3.98
CA LYS A 47 -1.44 -11.42 -3.88
C LYS A 47 -2.02 -12.49 -2.98
N THR A 48 -3.18 -12.26 -2.36
CA THR A 48 -3.90 -13.29 -1.60
C THR A 48 -4.46 -14.32 -2.57
N PRO A 49 -4.23 -15.63 -2.36
CA PRO A 49 -4.46 -16.69 -3.35
C PRO A 49 -5.91 -16.81 -3.84
N SER A 50 -6.88 -16.26 -3.11
CA SER A 50 -8.30 -16.24 -3.51
C SER A 50 -8.54 -15.55 -4.86
N ASN A 51 -7.72 -14.55 -5.23
CA ASN A 51 -7.87 -13.81 -6.50
C ASN A 51 -7.01 -14.40 -7.64
N ALA A 52 -6.17 -15.41 -7.36
CA ALA A 52 -5.32 -16.04 -8.38
C ALA A 52 -6.10 -17.02 -9.27
N ASN A 53 -7.22 -17.55 -8.77
CA ASN A 53 -8.05 -18.51 -9.50
C ASN A 53 -8.97 -17.86 -10.54
N GLU A 54 -9.31 -16.57 -10.43
CA GLU A 54 -10.16 -15.92 -11.43
C GLU A 54 -9.42 -15.62 -12.74
N GLN A 55 -8.09 -15.43 -12.70
CA GLN A 55 -7.31 -15.08 -13.90
C GLN A 55 -6.93 -16.29 -14.77
N ASN A 56 -7.04 -17.52 -14.27
CA ASN A 56 -6.68 -18.73 -15.04
C ASN A 56 -7.88 -19.41 -15.72
N ASN A 57 -9.11 -19.15 -15.25
CA ASN A 57 -10.32 -19.80 -15.76
C ASN A 57 -10.98 -19.09 -16.96
N ASP A 58 -10.43 -17.94 -17.40
CA ASP A 58 -10.95 -17.17 -18.54
C ASP A 58 -10.23 -17.50 -19.87
N ILE A 59 -9.18 -18.34 -19.83
CA ILE A 59 -8.37 -18.70 -21.01
C ILE A 59 -8.76 -20.09 -21.58
N THR A 60 -9.62 -20.84 -20.90
CA THR A 60 -10.03 -22.20 -21.30
C THR A 60 -11.43 -22.28 -21.93
N ASN A 61 -12.09 -21.14 -22.14
CA ASN A 61 -13.42 -21.06 -22.75
C ASN A 61 -13.46 -20.03 -23.90
N GLU A 62 -12.57 -20.16 -24.89
CA GLU A 62 -12.78 -19.65 -26.26
C GLU A 62 -12.38 -20.71 -27.28
#